data_AF-A0A0A1TXW3-F1
#
_entry.id   AF-A0A0A1TXW3-F1
#
_cell.length_a   1.000
_cell.length_b   1.000
_cell.length_c   1.000
_cell.angle_alpha   90.00
_cell.angle_beta   90.00
_cell.angle_gamma   90.00
#
_symmetry.space_group_name_H-M   'P 1'
#
loop_
_entity.id
_entity.type
_entity.pdbx_description
1 polymer ?
#
loop_
_entity_poly.entity_id
_entity_poly.type
_entity_poly.pdbx_seq_one_letter_code
_entity_poly.pdbx_strand_id
1 'polypeptide(L)'
;MANQPLLTPKLIIKNDDYRSIEKDVKVVNEQKAFIKKLWGLHVNKYYKDGYDLNTYVSPECQQEEVALQNLFANVDELLALSCRNNQTLLSRYGYINNRFVLTLEGESNVQNITNVIQKYIGIENIFKIEVEVVPNKDITHQLTKLHLILKDMRTVKKLKNLITLFHWNFAYESCYENLFSEAKLTKMHMNRKSQFVLEQTQENLDFVYTDLYEKIEEYVKNKKMTDKIIKVICFTENTFAKMFVFMFKQDFETTIDGIKKEILKSTYWVE
;
A
#
# COMPACT_ATOMS: atom_id res chain seq x y z
N MET A 1 26.97 13.26 2.72
CA MET A 1 25.57 12.89 2.42
C MET A 1 25.60 11.46 1.91
N ALA A 2 25.11 10.49 2.68
CA ALA A 2 25.02 9.12 2.19
C ALA A 2 23.98 9.10 1.06
N ASN A 3 24.40 8.68 -0.14
CA ASN A 3 23.51 8.50 -1.27
C ASN A 3 22.46 7.45 -0.91
N GLN A 4 21.25 7.89 -0.54
CA GLN A 4 20.11 6.99 -0.58
C GLN A 4 20.03 6.45 -2.02
N PRO A 5 19.89 5.12 -2.21
CA PRO A 5 19.73 4.58 -3.55
C PRO A 5 18.52 5.26 -4.19
N LEU A 6 18.75 5.91 -5.33
CA LEU A 6 17.69 6.56 -6.08
C LEU A 6 16.74 5.46 -6.57
N LEU A 7 15.56 5.35 -5.94
CA LEU A 7 14.53 4.41 -6.37
C LEU A 7 14.13 4.78 -7.80
N THR A 8 14.17 3.80 -8.70
CA THR A 8 13.84 4.00 -10.11
C THR A 8 12.57 3.23 -10.42
N PRO A 9 11.51 3.88 -10.94
CA PRO A 9 10.25 3.21 -11.20
C PRO A 9 10.40 2.10 -12.23
N LYS A 10 9.74 0.96 -11.97
CA LYS A 10 9.65 -0.16 -12.91
C LYS A 10 8.19 -0.40 -13.28
N LEU A 11 7.93 -0.53 -14.58
CA LEU A 11 6.62 -0.93 -15.07
C LEU A 11 6.39 -2.41 -14.77
N ILE A 12 5.30 -2.72 -14.06
CA ILE A 12 4.88 -4.11 -13.86
C ILE A 12 4.20 -4.58 -15.15
N ILE A 13 4.84 -5.52 -15.84
CA ILE A 13 4.31 -6.08 -17.08
C ILE A 13 3.21 -7.10 -16.74
N LYS A 14 1.96 -6.77 -17.10
CA LYS A 14 0.79 -7.61 -16.87
C LYS A 14 0.46 -8.44 -18.11
N ASN A 15 0.73 -9.75 -18.05
CA ASN A 15 0.25 -10.71 -19.05
C ASN A 15 -1.24 -11.04 -18.85
N ASP A 16 -1.82 -11.83 -19.76
CA ASP A 16 -3.26 -12.15 -19.73
C ASP A 16 -3.69 -12.86 -18.45
N ASP A 17 -2.83 -13.75 -17.92
CA ASP A 17 -3.09 -14.44 -16.65
C ASP A 17 -3.11 -13.45 -15.48
N TYR A 18 -2.11 -12.58 -15.36
CA TYR A 18 -2.09 -11.51 -14.36
C TYR A 18 -3.36 -10.65 -14.45
N ARG A 19 -3.76 -10.22 -15.65
CA ARG A 19 -4.95 -9.37 -15.86
C ARG A 19 -6.23 -10.11 -15.46
N SER A 20 -6.32 -11.41 -15.75
CA SER A 20 -7.45 -12.23 -15.32
C SER A 20 -7.52 -12.34 -13.80
N ILE A 21 -6.38 -12.60 -13.14
CA ILE A 21 -6.32 -12.70 -11.68
C ILE A 21 -6.64 -11.35 -11.03
N GLU A 22 -6.07 -10.25 -11.54
CA GLU A 22 -6.33 -8.90 -11.05
C GLU A 22 -7.81 -8.52 -11.16
N LYS A 23 -8.49 -8.95 -12.22
CA LYS A 23 -9.95 -8.76 -12.38
C LYS A 23 -10.73 -9.47 -11.27
N ASP A 24 -10.39 -10.72 -10.95
CA ASP A 24 -11.03 -11.48 -9.87
C ASP A 24 -10.76 -10.80 -8.51
N VAL A 25 -9.50 -10.43 -8.25
CA VAL A 25 -9.10 -9.71 -7.03
C VAL A 25 -9.88 -8.40 -6.88
N LYS A 26 -10.09 -7.66 -7.97
CA LYS A 26 -10.86 -6.40 -7.95
C LYS A 26 -12.29 -6.60 -7.45
N VAL A 27 -12.96 -7.66 -7.90
CA VAL A 27 -14.34 -7.98 -7.45
C VAL A 27 -14.36 -8.25 -5.94
N VAL A 28 -13.40 -9.02 -5.44
CA VAL A 28 -13.31 -9.30 -4.00
C VAL A 28 -12.97 -8.04 -3.21
N ASN A 29 -12.11 -7.16 -3.74
CA ASN A 29 -11.79 -5.87 -3.11
C ASN A 29 -13.01 -4.93 -3.04
N GLU A 30 -13.89 -4.95 -4.04
CA GLU A 30 -15.16 -4.21 -3.99
C GLU A 30 -16.07 -4.73 -2.85
N GLN A 31 -16.11 -6.05 -2.62
CA GLN A 31 -16.79 -6.63 -1.46
C GLN A 31 -16.15 -6.19 -0.14
N LYS A 32 -14.80 -6.18 -0.06
CA LYS A 32 -14.08 -5.66 1.12
C LYS A 32 -14.43 -4.21 1.42
N ALA A 33 -14.49 -3.36 0.39
CA ALA A 33 -14.89 -1.96 0.53
C ALA A 33 -16.33 -1.81 1.04
N PHE A 34 -17.24 -2.67 0.57
CA PHE A 34 -18.61 -2.72 1.07
C PHE A 34 -18.67 -3.11 2.56
N ILE A 35 -17.92 -4.13 2.99
CA ILE A 35 -17.84 -4.53 4.40
C ILE A 35 -17.25 -3.39 5.25
N LYS A 36 -16.21 -2.68 4.78
CA LYS A 36 -15.70 -1.46 5.45
C LYS A 36 -16.77 -0.39 5.63
N LYS A 37 -17.63 -0.18 4.63
CA LYS A 37 -18.76 0.75 4.74
C LYS A 37 -19.77 0.27 5.79
N LEU A 38 -20.11 -1.02 5.84
CA LEU A 38 -20.98 -1.58 6.86
C LEU A 38 -20.41 -1.40 8.27
N TRP A 39 -19.10 -1.62 8.45
CA TRP A 39 -18.42 -1.36 9.71
C TRP A 39 -18.55 0.11 10.14
N GLY A 40 -18.33 1.06 9.22
CA GLY A 40 -18.50 2.48 9.51
C GLY A 40 -19.94 2.84 9.91
N LEU A 41 -20.94 2.23 9.28
CA LEU A 41 -22.35 2.40 9.66
C LEU A 41 -22.66 1.80 11.03
N HIS A 42 -22.13 0.62 11.33
CA HIS A 42 -22.25 -0.02 12.64
C HIS A 42 -21.64 0.86 13.73
N VAL A 43 -20.42 1.36 13.52
CA VAL A 43 -19.75 2.29 14.46
C VAL A 43 -20.62 3.54 14.67
N ASN A 44 -21.13 4.17 13.61
CA ASN A 44 -21.99 5.36 13.74
C ASN A 44 -23.33 5.09 14.43
N LYS A 45 -23.89 3.88 14.29
CA LYS A 45 -25.15 3.47 14.91
C LYS A 45 -25.01 3.35 16.43
N TYR A 46 -23.91 2.75 16.89
CA TYR A 46 -23.73 2.37 18.30
C TYR A 46 -22.76 3.27 19.09
N TYR A 47 -21.83 3.96 18.42
CA TYR A 47 -20.77 4.76 19.03
C TYR A 47 -20.80 6.21 18.53
N LYS A 48 -21.94 6.89 18.77
CA LYS A 48 -22.28 8.23 18.24
C LYS A 48 -21.22 9.32 18.47
N ASP A 49 -20.31 9.19 19.44
CA ASP A 49 -19.30 10.20 19.80
C ASP A 49 -17.89 9.62 19.98
N GLY A 50 -17.45 8.79 19.02
CA GLY A 50 -16.15 8.13 19.10
C GLY A 50 -16.20 6.93 20.04
N TYR A 51 -15.16 6.10 19.94
CA TYR A 51 -15.00 4.84 20.68
C TYR A 51 -14.91 5.08 22.19
N ASP A 52 -16.00 5.46 22.85
CA ASP A 52 -16.05 5.53 24.31
C ASP A 52 -16.24 4.10 24.84
N LEU A 53 -15.10 3.45 25.10
CA LEU A 53 -14.95 2.05 25.57
C LEU A 53 -15.74 1.76 26.86
N ASN A 54 -16.26 2.79 27.53
CA ASN A 54 -17.02 2.67 28.77
C ASN A 54 -18.55 2.62 28.55
N THR A 55 -19.02 2.73 27.30
CA THR A 55 -20.45 2.65 27.00
C THR A 55 -20.89 1.19 27.02
N TYR A 56 -21.91 0.84 27.81
CA TYR A 56 -22.52 -0.48 27.77
C TYR A 56 -22.93 -0.83 26.33
N VAL A 57 -22.29 -1.83 25.75
CA VAL A 57 -22.55 -2.29 24.39
C VAL A 57 -23.67 -3.34 24.44
N SER A 58 -24.74 -3.15 23.68
CA SER A 58 -25.84 -4.12 23.67
C SER A 58 -25.37 -5.49 23.15
N PRO A 59 -25.97 -6.61 23.59
CA PRO A 59 -25.64 -7.95 23.07
C PRO A 59 -25.80 -8.04 21.54
N GLU A 60 -26.76 -7.32 20.97
CA GLU A 60 -26.96 -7.20 19.52
C GLU A 60 -25.76 -6.54 18.84
N CYS A 61 -25.22 -5.45 19.40
CA CYS A 61 -24.04 -4.79 18.86
C CYS A 61 -22.82 -5.71 18.88
N GLN A 62 -22.59 -6.44 19.97
CA GLN A 62 -21.50 -7.43 20.05
C GLN A 62 -21.66 -8.56 19.01
N GLN A 63 -22.88 -9.06 18.79
CA GLN A 63 -23.15 -10.06 17.76
C GLN A 63 -22.88 -9.54 16.35
N GLU A 64 -23.32 -8.31 16.05
CA GLU A 64 -23.03 -7.65 14.77
C GLU A 64 -21.52 -7.44 14.58
N GLU A 65 -20.77 -7.03 15.60
CA GLU A 65 -19.31 -6.88 15.54
C GLU A 65 -18.62 -8.21 15.21
N VAL A 66 -18.98 -9.30 15.90
CA VAL A 66 -18.42 -10.64 15.62
C VAL A 66 -18.74 -11.08 14.19
N ALA A 67 -19.98 -10.85 13.72
CA ALA A 67 -20.37 -11.19 12.36
C ALA A 67 -19.56 -10.39 11.32
N LEU A 68 -19.38 -9.09 11.53
CA LEU A 68 -18.58 -8.24 10.64
C LEU A 68 -17.09 -8.61 10.66
N GLN A 69 -16.53 -8.94 11.84
CA GLN A 69 -15.15 -9.43 11.95
C GLN A 69 -14.95 -10.73 11.18
N ASN A 70 -15.89 -11.66 11.26
CA ASN A 70 -15.85 -12.90 10.48
C ASN A 70 -15.94 -12.62 8.97
N LEU A 71 -16.80 -11.70 8.54
CA LEU A 71 -16.88 -11.29 7.14
C LEU A 71 -15.56 -10.68 6.64
N PHE A 72 -14.91 -9.85 7.44
CA PHE A 72 -13.58 -9.31 7.12
C PHE A 72 -12.53 -10.39 6.97
N ALA A 73 -12.47 -11.33 7.92
CA ALA A 73 -11.52 -12.45 7.87
C ALA A 73 -11.74 -13.31 6.61
N ASN A 74 -13.00 -13.65 6.30
CA ASN A 74 -13.35 -14.44 5.12
C ASN A 74 -12.98 -13.73 3.82
N VAL A 75 -13.18 -12.41 3.73
CA VAL A 75 -12.83 -11.64 2.53
C VAL A 75 -11.32 -11.46 2.39
N ASP A 76 -10.57 -11.29 3.49
CA ASP A 76 -9.11 -11.25 3.44
C ASP A 76 -8.53 -12.60 2.98
N GLU A 77 -9.09 -13.73 3.45
CA GLU A 77 -8.73 -15.07 2.96
C GLU A 77 -9.07 -15.24 1.48
N LEU A 78 -10.28 -14.83 1.07
CA LEU A 78 -10.71 -14.90 -0.33
C LEU A 78 -9.83 -14.03 -1.25
N LEU A 79 -9.37 -12.86 -0.78
CA LEU A 79 -8.41 -12.02 -1.52
C LEU A 79 -7.09 -12.76 -1.75
N ALA A 80 -6.53 -13.36 -0.70
CA ALA A 80 -5.29 -14.11 -0.80
C ALA A 80 -5.42 -15.31 -1.77
N LEU A 81 -6.52 -16.06 -1.68
CA LEU A 81 -6.83 -17.15 -2.61
C LEU A 81 -7.00 -16.66 -4.05
N SER A 82 -7.70 -15.54 -4.23
CA SER A 82 -7.96 -14.93 -5.55
C SER A 82 -6.67 -14.45 -6.22
N CYS A 83 -5.61 -14.16 -5.47
CA CYS A 83 -4.30 -13.83 -6.02
C CYS A 83 -3.56 -15.04 -6.63
N ARG A 84 -4.05 -16.27 -6.43
CA ARG A 84 -3.51 -17.52 -7.02
C ARG A 84 -1.98 -17.67 -6.90
N ASN A 85 -1.42 -17.35 -5.73
CA ASN A 85 0.02 -17.35 -5.44
C ASN A 85 0.89 -16.36 -6.25
N ASN A 86 0.28 -15.46 -7.02
CA ASN A 86 0.99 -14.37 -7.68
C ASN A 86 1.57 -13.43 -6.61
N GLN A 87 2.89 -13.37 -6.52
CA GLN A 87 3.59 -12.65 -5.44
C GLN A 87 3.31 -11.15 -5.46
N THR A 88 3.27 -10.53 -6.65
CA THR A 88 2.98 -9.11 -6.80
C THR A 88 1.55 -8.78 -6.34
N LEU A 89 0.57 -9.58 -6.74
CA LEU A 89 -0.83 -9.40 -6.35
C LEU A 89 -1.06 -9.70 -4.86
N LEU A 90 -0.40 -10.72 -4.31
CA LEU A 90 -0.45 -11.02 -2.88
C LEU A 90 0.11 -9.86 -2.04
N SER A 91 1.23 -9.27 -2.45
CA SER A 91 1.83 -8.13 -1.76
C SER A 91 0.95 -6.87 -1.85
N ARG A 92 0.35 -6.64 -3.03
CA ARG A 92 -0.52 -5.49 -3.29
C ARG A 92 -1.86 -5.57 -2.57
N TYR A 93 -2.51 -6.74 -2.62
CA TYR A 93 -3.92 -6.89 -2.24
C TYR A 93 -4.14 -7.88 -1.10
N GLY A 94 -3.54 -9.07 -1.19
CA GLY A 94 -3.83 -10.19 -0.29
C GLY A 94 -3.41 -9.95 1.15
N TYR A 95 -2.21 -9.42 1.37
CA TYR A 95 -1.63 -9.25 2.71
C TYR A 95 -1.54 -7.81 3.16
N ILE A 96 -2.32 -6.92 2.55
CA ILE A 96 -2.28 -5.48 2.76
C ILE A 96 -2.45 -5.04 4.23
N ASN A 97 -3.29 -5.75 4.99
CA ASN A 97 -3.58 -5.47 6.40
C ASN A 97 -2.52 -6.04 7.37
N ASN A 98 -1.61 -6.87 6.86
CA ASN A 98 -0.65 -7.65 7.64
C ASN A 98 0.79 -7.18 7.37
N ARG A 99 0.95 -5.90 7.03
CA ARG A 99 2.23 -5.27 6.72
C ARG A 99 2.69 -4.41 7.87
N PHE A 100 3.93 -4.60 8.28
CA PHE A 100 4.49 -4.00 9.47
C PHE A 100 5.91 -3.54 9.23
N VAL A 101 6.30 -2.49 9.95
CA VAL A 101 7.70 -2.05 10.02
C VAL A 101 8.14 -2.15 11.46
N LEU A 102 9.21 -2.90 11.68
CA LEU A 102 9.94 -2.99 12.94
C LEU A 102 11.19 -2.13 12.81
N THR A 103 11.35 -1.15 13.71
CA THR A 103 12.47 -0.22 13.70
C THR A 103 13.43 -0.55 14.84
N LEU A 104 14.69 -0.76 14.49
CA LEU A 104 15.77 -1.20 15.38
C LEU A 104 16.89 -0.17 15.36
N GLU A 105 17.28 0.34 16.52
CA GLU A 105 18.35 1.34 16.65
C GLU A 105 19.65 0.67 17.12
N GLY A 106 20.75 0.89 16.39
CA GLY A 106 22.07 0.40 16.79
C GLY A 106 22.28 -1.12 16.66
N GLU A 107 21.31 -1.85 16.10
CA GLU A 107 21.37 -3.30 15.95
C GLU A 107 22.26 -3.72 14.77
N SER A 108 23.39 -4.36 15.07
CA SER A 108 24.34 -4.85 14.07
C SER A 108 24.06 -6.27 13.59
N ASN A 109 23.21 -7.04 14.29
CA ASN A 109 22.97 -8.44 14.00
C ASN A 109 21.56 -8.72 13.45
N VAL A 110 21.24 -8.03 12.35
CA VAL A 110 19.94 -8.09 11.69
C VAL A 110 19.55 -9.52 11.33
N GLN A 111 20.50 -10.33 10.85
CA GLN A 111 20.24 -11.71 10.46
C GLN A 111 19.75 -12.57 11.63
N ASN A 112 20.35 -12.42 12.83
CA ASN A 112 19.90 -13.15 14.00
C ASN A 112 18.48 -12.73 14.42
N ILE A 113 18.16 -11.43 14.31
CA ILE A 113 16.81 -10.93 14.60
C ILE A 113 15.80 -11.54 13.62
N THR A 114 16.11 -11.56 12.33
CA THR A 114 15.28 -12.21 11.32
C THR A 114 15.08 -13.69 11.61
N ASN A 115 16.13 -14.42 12.01
CA ASN A 115 16.05 -15.83 12.37
C ASN A 115 15.17 -16.05 13.63
N VAL A 116 15.26 -15.20 14.64
CA VAL A 116 14.41 -15.25 15.85
C VAL A 116 12.94 -15.03 15.47
N ILE A 117 12.65 -14.03 14.63
CA ILE A 117 11.31 -13.76 14.13
C ILE A 117 10.76 -14.98 13.38
N GLN A 118 11.53 -15.53 12.44
CA GLN A 118 11.14 -16.71 11.65
C GLN A 118 10.86 -17.92 12.53
N LYS A 119 11.71 -18.19 13.53
CA LYS A 119 11.53 -19.31 14.46
C LYS A 119 10.29 -19.14 15.35
N TYR A 120 10.04 -17.92 15.85
CA TYR A 120 8.95 -17.65 16.77
C TYR A 120 7.57 -17.58 16.08
N ILE A 121 7.53 -17.00 14.88
CA ILE A 121 6.30 -16.86 14.10
C ILE A 121 5.99 -18.13 13.29
N GLY A 122 7.02 -18.82 12.80
CA GLY A 122 6.94 -19.88 11.80
C GLY A 122 7.14 -19.30 10.41
N ILE A 123 8.15 -19.77 9.67
CA ILE A 123 8.53 -19.27 8.34
C ILE A 123 7.39 -19.41 7.34
N GLU A 124 6.57 -20.43 7.48
CA GLU A 124 5.38 -20.70 6.67
C GLU A 124 4.32 -19.61 6.77
N ASN A 125 4.29 -18.87 7.89
CA ASN A 125 3.34 -17.81 8.17
C ASN A 125 3.84 -16.43 7.70
N ILE A 126 5.08 -16.35 7.24
CA ILE A 126 5.71 -15.12 6.76
C ILE A 126 5.65 -15.13 5.23
N PHE A 127 5.12 -14.06 4.66
CA PHE A 127 5.14 -13.85 3.22
C PHE A 127 6.47 -13.24 2.78
N LYS A 128 6.92 -12.19 3.48
CA LYS A 128 8.11 -11.43 3.11
C LYS A 128 8.76 -10.78 4.33
N ILE A 129 10.09 -10.75 4.34
CA ILE A 129 10.90 -9.91 5.23
C ILE A 129 11.88 -9.14 4.35
N GLU A 130 11.84 -7.83 4.41
CA GLU A 130 12.82 -6.95 3.76
C GLU A 130 13.57 -6.15 4.82
N VAL A 131 14.87 -5.99 4.60
CA VAL A 131 15.76 -5.22 5.45
C VAL A 131 16.13 -3.93 4.74
N GLU A 132 15.87 -2.80 5.40
CA GLU A 132 16.39 -1.50 4.99
C GLU A 132 17.30 -0.97 6.11
N VAL A 133 18.55 -0.65 5.78
CA VAL A 133 19.47 -0.01 6.72
C VAL A 133 19.65 1.43 6.30
N VAL A 134 19.25 2.33 7.20
CA VAL A 134 19.30 3.78 7.00
C VAL A 134 20.22 4.40 8.05
N PRO A 135 21.10 5.36 7.68
CA PRO A 135 21.87 6.10 8.67
C PRO A 135 20.92 6.92 9.55
N ASN A 136 21.14 6.92 10.87
CA ASN A 136 20.40 7.76 11.79
C ASN A 136 20.76 9.25 11.57
N LYS A 137 19.93 10.17 12.08
CA LYS A 137 20.12 11.63 11.93
C LYS A 137 21.46 12.12 12.48
N ASP A 138 22.03 11.42 13.45
CA ASP A 138 23.33 11.71 14.05
C ASP A 138 24.52 11.12 13.27
N ILE A 139 24.27 10.40 12.16
CA ILE A 139 25.25 9.80 11.23
C ILE A 139 26.14 8.72 11.90
N THR A 140 26.03 8.53 13.21
CA THR A 140 26.86 7.62 14.02
C THR A 140 26.13 6.33 14.34
N HIS A 141 24.82 6.39 14.52
CA HIS A 141 23.99 5.19 14.72
C HIS A 141 23.37 4.73 13.40
N GLN A 142 23.19 3.43 13.26
CA GLN A 142 22.42 2.83 12.17
C GLN A 142 21.00 2.57 12.65
N LEU A 143 20.04 2.90 11.80
CA LEU A 143 18.65 2.54 11.95
C LEU A 143 18.38 1.38 11.00
N THR A 144 17.97 0.23 11.52
CA THR A 144 17.52 -0.89 10.70
C THR A 144 16.01 -0.96 10.74
N LYS A 145 15.37 -0.88 9.58
CA LYS A 145 13.95 -1.18 9.40
C LYS A 145 13.79 -2.60 8.84
N LEU A 146 12.95 -3.39 9.50
CA LEU A 146 12.50 -4.69 9.02
C LEU A 146 11.05 -4.56 8.56
N HIS A 147 10.83 -4.62 7.25
CA HIS A 147 9.50 -4.65 6.65
C HIS A 147 9.02 -6.10 6.64
N LEU A 148 7.93 -6.36 7.33
CA LEU A 148 7.37 -7.69 7.59
C LEU A 148 5.99 -7.78 6.97
N ILE A 149 5.77 -8.77 6.11
CA ILE A 149 4.45 -9.11 5.58
C ILE A 149 4.08 -10.50 6.09
N LEU A 150 2.99 -10.58 6.85
CA LEU A 150 2.49 -11.83 7.43
C LEU A 150 1.28 -12.35 6.66
N LYS A 151 1.10 -13.67 6.61
CA LYS A 151 -0.01 -14.28 5.87
C LYS A 151 -1.34 -14.26 6.62
N ASP A 152 -1.30 -14.18 7.95
CA ASP A 152 -2.49 -14.30 8.80
C ASP A 152 -2.42 -13.33 10.00
N MET A 153 -3.55 -12.67 10.30
CA MET A 153 -3.74 -11.82 11.47
C MET A 153 -3.49 -12.55 12.80
N ARG A 154 -3.72 -13.86 12.91
CA ARG A 154 -3.42 -14.61 14.15
C ARG A 154 -1.93 -14.59 14.49
N THR A 155 -1.07 -14.49 13.47
CA THR A 155 0.39 -14.43 13.65
C THR A 155 0.88 -13.05 14.08
N VAL A 156 0.08 -11.99 13.84
CA VAL A 156 0.34 -10.63 14.33
C VAL A 156 0.39 -10.60 15.85
N LYS A 157 -0.47 -11.38 16.54
CA LYS A 157 -0.42 -11.48 18.00
C LYS A 157 0.89 -12.07 18.50
N LYS A 158 1.43 -13.08 17.80
CA LYS A 158 2.76 -13.64 18.12
C LYS A 158 3.85 -12.59 17.92
N LEU A 159 3.83 -11.88 16.78
CA LEU A 159 4.78 -10.80 16.51
C LEU A 159 4.72 -9.71 17.59
N LYS A 160 3.53 -9.25 17.97
CA LYS A 160 3.35 -8.25 19.04
C LYS A 160 3.94 -8.71 20.38
N ASN A 161 3.71 -9.97 20.77
CA ASN A 161 4.29 -10.51 22.01
C ASN A 161 5.83 -10.52 21.97
N LEU A 162 6.40 -10.89 20.82
CA LEU A 162 7.85 -10.90 20.62
C LEU A 162 8.42 -9.48 20.71
N ILE A 163 7.77 -8.52 20.04
CA ILE A 163 8.17 -7.10 20.06
C ILE A 163 8.14 -6.54 21.47
N THR A 164 7.09 -6.84 22.26
CA THR A 164 7.00 -6.41 23.66
C THR A 164 8.13 -6.99 24.50
N LEU A 165 8.49 -8.26 24.28
CA LEU A 165 9.59 -8.92 25.02
C LEU A 165 10.94 -8.25 24.77
N PHE A 166 11.18 -7.78 23.55
CA PHE A 166 12.44 -7.15 23.14
C PHE A 166 12.40 -5.62 23.13
N HIS A 167 11.29 -5.02 23.54
CA HIS A 167 11.07 -3.55 23.56
C HIS A 167 11.36 -2.86 22.21
N TRP A 168 11.05 -3.52 21.10
CA TRP A 168 11.28 -2.95 19.78
C TRP A 168 10.14 -2.00 19.35
N ASN A 169 10.48 -1.05 18.47
CA ASN A 169 9.49 -0.11 17.91
C ASN A 169 8.77 -0.73 16.71
N PHE A 170 7.44 -0.76 16.74
CA PHE A 170 6.61 -1.41 15.72
C PHE A 170 5.48 -0.51 15.25
N ALA A 171 5.27 -0.48 13.93
CA ALA A 171 4.19 0.25 13.30
C ALA A 171 3.55 -0.56 12.17
N TYR A 172 2.30 -0.24 11.85
CA TYR A 172 1.66 -0.67 10.60
C TYR A 172 2.28 0.09 9.43
N GLU A 173 2.54 -0.62 8.33
CA GLU A 173 3.06 -0.01 7.11
C GLU A 173 1.91 0.64 6.32
N SER A 174 2.03 1.93 6.03
CA SER A 174 1.15 2.61 5.06
C SER A 174 1.56 2.20 3.64
N CYS A 175 0.70 1.45 2.96
CA CYS A 175 0.95 0.96 1.61
C CYS A 175 0.07 1.65 0.56
N TYR A 176 0.53 1.60 -0.69
CA TYR A 176 -0.12 2.20 -1.86
C TYR A 176 -1.62 1.88 -1.94
N GLU A 177 -1.98 0.61 -1.80
CA GLU A 177 -3.36 0.16 -2.09
C GLU A 177 -4.36 0.62 -1.01
N ASN A 178 -3.91 0.85 0.23
CA ASN A 178 -4.72 1.44 1.29
C ASN A 178 -5.06 2.88 0.94
N LEU A 179 -4.04 3.66 0.55
CA LEU A 179 -4.21 5.05 0.14
C LEU A 179 -5.04 5.18 -1.14
N PHE A 180 -4.82 4.30 -2.11
CA PHE A 180 -5.56 4.25 -3.37
C PHE A 180 -7.05 3.96 -3.13
N SER A 181 -7.37 3.02 -2.24
CA SER A 181 -8.75 2.71 -1.84
C SER A 181 -9.43 3.89 -1.14
N GLU A 182 -8.73 4.57 -0.23
CA GLU A 182 -9.25 5.76 0.46
C GLU A 182 -9.51 6.92 -0.50
N ALA A 183 -8.57 7.17 -1.43
CA ALA A 183 -8.70 8.20 -2.46
C ALA A 183 -9.94 7.98 -3.35
N LYS A 184 -10.23 6.72 -3.71
CA LYS A 184 -11.45 6.37 -4.47
C LYS A 184 -12.73 6.62 -3.69
N LEU A 185 -12.79 6.19 -2.42
CA LEU A 185 -14.01 6.27 -1.60
C LEU A 185 -14.42 7.72 -1.29
N THR A 186 -13.44 8.61 -1.15
CA THR A 186 -13.68 9.98 -0.68
C THR A 186 -13.91 11.00 -1.81
N LYS A 187 -13.90 10.58 -3.09
CA LYS A 187 -13.95 11.48 -4.27
C LYS A 187 -13.08 12.74 -4.04
N MET A 188 -11.86 12.52 -3.57
CA MET A 188 -11.08 13.51 -2.84
C MET A 188 -11.05 14.90 -3.50
N HIS A 189 -11.71 15.88 -2.86
CA HIS A 189 -11.35 17.28 -3.02
C HIS A 189 -10.04 17.49 -2.24
N MET A 190 -8.91 17.40 -2.92
CA MET A 190 -7.56 17.48 -2.33
C MET A 190 -7.15 18.89 -1.87
N ASN A 191 -8.00 19.59 -1.12
CA ASN A 191 -7.65 20.83 -0.43
C ASN A 191 -7.13 20.60 0.99
N ARG A 192 -7.17 19.36 1.51
CA ARG A 192 -6.55 19.02 2.79
C ARG A 192 -5.08 18.68 2.57
N LYS A 193 -4.20 19.62 2.91
CA LYS A 193 -2.73 19.47 3.02
C LYS A 193 -2.27 18.42 4.04
N SER A 194 -3.17 17.62 4.61
CA SER A 194 -2.87 16.68 5.69
C SER A 194 -2.69 15.24 5.19
N GLN A 195 -1.46 14.73 5.37
CA GLN A 195 -1.18 13.38 5.90
C GLN A 195 -1.32 12.14 5.00
N PHE A 196 -0.98 12.20 3.71
CA PHE A 196 -0.65 10.96 2.98
C PHE A 196 0.86 10.71 3.08
N VAL A 197 1.27 9.91 4.08
CA VAL A 197 2.63 9.36 4.12
C VAL A 197 2.58 8.02 3.39
N LEU A 198 2.85 8.05 2.08
CA LEU A 198 3.16 6.84 1.32
C LEU A 198 4.61 6.46 1.63
N GLU A 199 4.84 5.28 2.19
CA GLU A 199 6.20 4.81 2.46
C GLU A 199 6.97 4.71 1.13
N GLN A 200 8.20 5.21 1.11
CA GLN A 200 9.03 5.21 -0.10
C GLN A 200 9.72 3.85 -0.30
N THR A 201 8.91 2.83 -0.59
CA THR A 201 9.41 1.51 -1.00
C THR A 201 9.43 1.39 -2.52
N GLN A 202 10.35 0.57 -3.06
CA GLN A 202 10.39 0.26 -4.49
C GLN A 202 9.04 -0.31 -4.98
N GLU A 203 8.39 -1.12 -4.15
CA GLU A 203 7.10 -1.72 -4.47
C GLU A 203 5.98 -0.68 -4.63
N ASN A 204 5.85 0.26 -3.67
CA ASN A 204 4.88 1.35 -3.78
C ASN A 204 5.15 2.20 -5.02
N LEU A 205 6.42 2.46 -5.33
CA LEU A 205 6.83 3.17 -6.53
C LEU A 205 6.38 2.45 -7.80
N ASP A 206 6.66 1.15 -7.92
CA ASP A 206 6.31 0.36 -9.10
C ASP A 206 4.79 0.32 -9.31
N PHE A 207 3.99 0.28 -8.24
CA PHE A 207 2.53 0.38 -8.32
C PHE A 207 2.04 1.76 -8.75
N VAL A 208 2.52 2.85 -8.14
CA VAL A 208 2.16 4.22 -8.55
C VAL A 208 2.46 4.43 -10.03
N TYR A 209 3.67 4.03 -10.45
CA TYR A 209 4.12 4.19 -11.82
C TYR A 209 3.28 3.36 -12.80
N THR A 210 3.03 2.09 -12.48
CA THR A 210 2.24 1.18 -13.33
C THR A 210 0.81 1.68 -13.49
N ASP A 211 0.14 2.05 -12.41
CA ASP A 211 -1.26 2.48 -12.46
C ASP A 211 -1.41 3.84 -13.17
N LEU A 212 -0.45 4.76 -12.98
CA LEU A 212 -0.42 6.01 -13.74
C LEU A 212 -0.23 5.74 -15.24
N TYR A 213 0.72 4.87 -15.59
CA TYR A 213 0.99 4.48 -16.97
C TYR A 213 -0.26 3.90 -17.63
N GLU A 214 -0.90 2.92 -16.99
CA GLU A 214 -2.11 2.27 -17.52
C GLU A 214 -3.26 3.26 -17.68
N LYS A 215 -3.46 4.16 -16.72
CA LYS A 215 -4.50 5.20 -16.81
C LYS A 215 -4.29 6.13 -18.01
N ILE A 216 -3.04 6.54 -18.26
CA ILE A 216 -2.72 7.38 -19.42
C ILE A 216 -2.86 6.57 -20.71
N GLU A 217 -2.41 5.32 -20.73
CA GLU A 217 -2.54 4.45 -21.90
C GLU A 217 -4.00 4.19 -22.27
N GLU A 218 -4.88 3.97 -21.30
CA GLU A 218 -6.32 3.79 -21.50
C GLU A 218 -6.96 5.05 -22.13
N TYR A 219 -6.54 6.24 -21.69
CA TYR A 219 -7.03 7.51 -22.22
C TYR A 219 -6.47 7.82 -23.62
N VAL A 220 -5.15 7.72 -23.80
CA VAL A 220 -4.44 8.13 -25.02
C VAL A 220 -4.52 7.09 -26.13
N LYS A 221 -4.62 5.81 -25.77
CA LYS A 221 -4.66 4.65 -26.67
C LYS A 221 -3.47 4.57 -27.63
N ASN A 222 -2.32 5.10 -27.23
CA ASN A 222 -1.08 5.06 -28.01
C ASN A 222 0.14 4.94 -27.10
N LYS A 223 0.78 3.77 -27.13
CA LYS A 223 1.92 3.43 -26.28
C LYS A 223 3.07 4.44 -26.39
N LYS A 224 3.52 4.76 -27.61
CA LYS A 224 4.65 5.69 -27.83
C LYS A 224 4.33 7.09 -27.28
N MET A 225 3.09 7.52 -27.38
CA MET A 225 2.65 8.80 -26.78
C MET A 225 2.60 8.71 -25.25
N THR A 226 2.05 7.62 -24.69
CA THR A 226 2.04 7.35 -23.25
C THR A 226 3.45 7.42 -22.65
N ASP A 227 4.42 6.75 -23.27
CA ASP A 227 5.83 6.75 -22.84
C ASP A 227 6.38 8.18 -22.72
N LYS A 228 6.07 9.05 -23.69
CA LYS A 228 6.52 10.46 -23.69
C LYS A 228 5.82 11.27 -22.61
N ILE A 229 4.51 11.12 -22.45
CA ILE A 229 3.73 11.85 -21.44
C ILE A 229 4.17 11.45 -20.03
N ILE A 230 4.43 10.17 -19.79
CA ILE A 230 4.95 9.68 -18.52
C ILE A 230 6.29 10.31 -18.17
N LYS A 231 7.22 10.41 -19.13
CA LYS A 231 8.51 11.10 -18.90
C LYS A 231 8.31 12.55 -18.47
N VAL A 232 7.36 13.28 -19.08
CA VAL A 232 7.02 14.64 -18.66
C VAL A 232 6.51 14.66 -17.23
N ILE A 233 5.60 13.76 -16.87
CA ILE A 233 5.04 13.70 -15.51
C ILE A 233 6.11 13.34 -14.49
N CYS A 234 6.97 12.36 -14.76
CA CYS A 234 8.07 12.01 -13.86
C CYS A 234 9.05 13.19 -13.66
N PHE A 235 9.21 14.04 -14.68
CA PHE A 235 10.05 15.24 -14.58
C PHE A 235 9.37 16.37 -13.80
N THR A 236 8.07 16.64 -14.04
CA THR A 236 7.34 17.72 -13.39
C THR A 236 6.90 17.36 -11.96
N GLU A 237 6.40 16.15 -11.77
CA GLU A 237 6.00 15.59 -10.49
C GLU A 237 7.16 14.78 -9.90
N ASN A 238 8.17 15.50 -9.42
CA ASN A 238 9.46 14.97 -8.97
C ASN A 238 9.43 14.05 -7.73
N THR A 239 8.25 13.66 -7.22
CA THR A 239 8.11 12.70 -6.12
C THR A 239 6.95 11.75 -6.37
N PHE A 240 7.04 10.53 -5.85
CA PHE A 240 6.01 9.50 -6.04
C PHE A 240 4.68 9.87 -5.38
N ALA A 241 4.71 10.58 -4.26
CA ALA A 241 3.51 11.14 -3.64
C ALA A 241 2.81 12.13 -4.57
N LYS A 242 3.56 12.98 -5.30
CA LYS A 242 2.99 13.90 -6.28
C LYS A 242 2.44 13.17 -7.51
N MET A 243 3.14 12.16 -8.01
CA MET A 243 2.63 11.30 -9.10
C MET A 243 1.34 10.59 -8.70
N PHE A 244 1.27 10.08 -7.46
CA PHE A 244 0.06 9.49 -6.90
C PHE A 244 -1.08 10.50 -6.88
N VAL A 245 -0.86 11.70 -6.35
CA VAL A 245 -1.85 12.78 -6.34
C VAL A 245 -2.28 13.16 -7.75
N PHE A 246 -1.34 13.22 -8.70
CA PHE A 246 -1.61 13.52 -10.10
C PHE A 246 -2.65 12.57 -10.71
N MET A 247 -2.59 11.27 -10.41
CA MET A 247 -3.58 10.28 -10.91
C MET A 247 -5.02 10.63 -10.54
N PHE A 248 -5.27 11.38 -9.47
CA PHE A 248 -6.60 11.69 -8.97
C PHE A 248 -7.04 13.14 -9.19
N LYS A 249 -6.24 13.92 -9.92
CA LYS A 249 -6.59 15.30 -10.28
C LYS A 249 -7.89 15.34 -11.10
N GLN A 250 -8.74 16.33 -10.83
CA GLN A 250 -9.99 16.53 -11.58
C GLN A 250 -9.73 16.94 -13.04
N ASP A 251 -8.66 17.70 -13.26
CA ASP A 251 -8.19 18.16 -14.57
C ASP A 251 -7.14 17.21 -15.19
N PHE A 252 -7.13 15.93 -14.78
CA PHE A 252 -6.19 14.93 -15.29
C PHE A 252 -6.19 14.90 -16.82
N GLU A 253 -7.35 14.67 -17.45
CA GLU A 253 -7.47 14.55 -18.91
C GLU A 253 -7.04 15.84 -19.63
N THR A 254 -7.49 17.00 -19.15
CA THR A 254 -7.09 18.31 -19.67
C THR A 254 -5.57 18.51 -19.59
N THR A 255 -4.94 18.05 -18.50
CA THR A 255 -3.49 18.12 -18.32
C THR A 255 -2.77 17.18 -19.30
N ILE A 256 -3.26 15.95 -19.48
CA ILE A 256 -2.72 14.99 -20.44
C ILE A 256 -2.82 15.56 -21.88
N ASP A 257 -3.95 16.16 -22.25
CA ASP A 257 -4.13 16.80 -23.55
C ASP A 257 -3.19 17.98 -23.77
N GLY A 258 -2.97 18.79 -22.73
CA GLY A 258 -1.99 19.88 -22.75
C GLY A 258 -0.57 19.36 -23.04
N ILE A 259 -0.12 18.34 -22.30
CA ILE A 259 1.18 17.71 -22.50
C ILE A 259 1.29 17.12 -23.92
N LYS A 260 0.27 16.38 -24.36
CA LYS A 260 0.20 15.79 -25.70
C LYS A 260 0.34 16.84 -26.79
N LYS A 261 -0.35 17.98 -26.65
CA LYS A 261 -0.28 19.10 -27.60
C LYS A 261 1.12 19.69 -27.67
N GLU A 262 1.81 19.85 -26.54
CA GLU A 262 3.19 20.37 -26.52
C GLU A 262 4.20 19.36 -27.11
N ILE A 263 4.05 18.07 -26.83
CA ILE A 263 4.88 17.01 -27.44
C ILE A 263 4.75 17.04 -28.97
N LEU A 264 3.53 17.19 -29.50
CA LEU A 264 3.28 17.20 -30.94
C LEU A 264 3.80 18.47 -31.64
N LYS A 265 3.93 19.59 -30.92
CA LYS A 265 4.53 20.83 -31.43
C LYS A 265 6.06 20.76 -31.47
N SER A 266 6.67 19.99 -30.58
CA SER A 266 8.13 19.92 -30.49
C SER A 266 8.72 19.13 -31.66
N THR A 267 9.63 19.76 -32.40
CA THR A 267 10.39 19.13 -33.48
C THR A 267 11.43 18.15 -32.96
N TYR A 268 11.89 18.35 -31.72
CA TYR A 268 12.90 17.52 -31.06
C TYR A 268 12.35 17.03 -29.72
N TRP A 269 12.02 15.75 -29.66
CA TRP A 269 11.77 15.08 -28.40
C TRP A 269 12.95 14.16 -28.15
N VAL A 270 13.62 14.31 -27.00
CA VAL A 270 14.70 13.39 -26.62
C VAL A 270 14.06 12.04 -26.32
N GLU A 271 14.36 11.05 -27.17
CA GLU A 271 13.91 9.66 -26.97
C GLU A 271 14.61 9.02 -25.77
#